data_AF-A0A9D7ABR0-F1
#
_entry.id   AF-A0A9D7ABR0-F1
#
_cell.length_a   1.000
_cell.length_b   1.000
_cell.length_c   1.000
_cell.angle_alpha   90.00
_cell.angle_beta   90.00
_cell.angle_gamma   90.00
#
_symmetry.space_group_name_H-M   'P 1'
#
loop_
_entity.id
_entity.type
_entity.pdbx_description
1 polymer ?
#
loop_
_entity_poly.entity_id
_entity_poly.type
_entity_poly.pdbx_seq_one_letter_code
_entity_poly.pdbx_strand_id
1 'polypeptide(L)'
;CFENPPSTPVVAEIKAGGAVFFSSLTPHLTGPNCSNNVRKAYIVQYARHDAIVLEGNAADGAPTGSHTIASEPRGIAVLESSEIC
;
A
#
# COMPACT_ATOMS: atom_id res chain seq x y z
N CYS A 1 -5.87 5.70 11.63
CA CYS A 1 -4.93 5.18 12.65
C CYS A 1 -5.56 5.31 14.02
N PHE A 2 -5.25 4.42 14.96
CA PHE A 2 -5.79 4.53 16.33
C PHE A 2 -5.20 5.76 17.02
N GLU A 3 -6.03 6.52 17.75
CA GLU A 3 -5.54 7.61 18.60
C GLU A 3 -4.65 7.06 19.73
N ASN A 4 -5.07 5.93 20.30
CA ASN A 4 -4.28 5.15 21.25
C ASN A 4 -3.86 3.83 20.60
N PRO A 5 -2.58 3.64 20.26
CA PRO A 5 -2.14 2.41 19.61
C PRO A 5 -2.32 1.21 20.55
N PRO A 6 -2.79 0.05 20.03
CA PRO A 6 -3.06 -1.14 20.85
C PRO A 6 -1.77 -1.81 21.38
N SER A 7 -0.60 -1.37 20.91
CA SER A 7 0.71 -1.85 21.33
C SER A 7 1.75 -0.74 21.17
N THR A 8 2.91 -0.92 21.81
CA THR A 8 4.08 -0.05 21.57
C THR A 8 4.46 -0.11 20.08
N PRO A 9 4.60 1.03 19.39
CA PRO A 9 5.03 1.06 18.00
C PRO A 9 6.45 0.51 17.83
N VAL A 10 6.70 -0.22 16.75
CA VAL A 10 8.03 -0.68 16.35
C VAL A 10 8.53 0.18 15.19
N VAL A 11 9.75 0.69 15.28
CA VAL A 11 10.37 1.51 14.23
C VAL A 11 11.03 0.60 13.19
N ALA A 12 10.63 0.75 11.93
CA ALA A 12 11.20 0.04 10.78
C ALA A 12 12.16 0.96 9.99
N GLU A 13 13.35 1.18 10.52
CA GLU A 13 14.37 1.99 9.83
C GLU A 13 14.99 1.24 8.65
N ILE A 14 15.17 1.93 7.52
CA ILE A 14 15.83 1.37 6.34
C ILE A 14 16.80 2.38 5.73
N LYS A 15 17.85 1.86 5.09
CA LYS A 15 18.75 2.65 4.23
C LYS A 15 18.13 2.86 2.85
N ALA A 16 18.66 3.82 2.10
CA ALA A 16 18.30 3.98 0.69
C ALA A 16 18.53 2.66 -0.08
N GLY A 17 17.54 2.25 -0.88
CA GLY A 17 17.52 0.96 -1.56
C GLY A 17 16.95 -0.20 -0.75
N GLY A 18 16.67 0.00 0.55
CA GLY A 18 15.92 -0.95 1.37
C GLY A 18 14.40 -0.89 1.10
N ALA A 19 13.69 -1.90 1.59
CA ALA A 19 12.23 -1.97 1.51
C ALA A 19 11.64 -2.47 2.83
N VAL A 20 10.41 -2.04 3.13
CA VAL A 20 9.59 -2.55 4.23
C VAL A 20 8.31 -3.12 3.62
N PHE A 21 7.99 -4.35 3.99
CA PHE A 21 6.76 -5.03 3.56
C PHE A 21 5.83 -5.13 4.76
N PHE A 22 4.57 -4.76 4.55
CA PHE A 22 3.53 -4.88 5.56
C PHE A 22 2.18 -5.18 4.89
N SER A 23 1.28 -5.81 5.64
CA SER A 23 -0.07 -6.08 5.16
C SER A 23 -0.87 -4.78 5.05
N SER A 24 -1.80 -4.68 4.11
CA SER A 24 -2.69 -3.53 3.97
C SER A 24 -3.49 -3.23 5.24
N LEU A 25 -3.67 -4.24 6.11
CA LEU A 25 -4.36 -4.11 7.41
C LEU A 25 -3.43 -3.80 8.58
N THR A 26 -2.11 -3.80 8.39
CA THR A 26 -1.16 -3.48 9.47
C THR A 26 -1.33 -2.01 9.87
N PRO A 27 -1.68 -1.69 11.12
CA PRO A 27 -1.69 -0.30 11.57
C PRO A 27 -0.27 0.27 11.48
N HIS A 28 -0.10 1.33 10.70
CA HIS A 28 1.20 1.97 10.50
C HIS A 28 1.05 3.49 10.44
N LEU A 29 2.15 4.19 10.74
CA LEU A 29 2.23 5.63 10.69
C LEU A 29 3.62 6.08 10.27
N THR A 30 3.70 7.23 9.62
CA THR A 30 4.97 7.89 9.32
C THR A 30 5.05 9.18 10.13
N GLY A 31 6.01 9.25 11.05
CA GLY A 31 6.24 10.45 11.85
C GLY A 31 6.82 11.63 11.05
N PRO A 32 6.81 12.84 11.65
CA PRO A 32 7.40 14.02 11.04
C PRO A 32 8.88 13.80 10.71
N ASN A 33 9.36 14.45 9.65
CA ASN A 33 10.77 14.45 9.32
C ASN A 33 11.46 15.61 10.03
N CYS A 34 12.16 15.32 11.13
CA CYS A 34 12.89 16.32 11.92
C CYS A 34 14.36 16.51 11.46
N SER A 35 14.73 16.01 10.28
CA SER A 35 16.07 16.18 9.71
C SER A 35 16.11 17.29 8.66
N ASN A 36 17.32 17.74 8.30
CA ASN A 36 17.54 18.71 7.23
C ASN A 36 17.54 18.09 5.81
N ASN A 37 17.20 16.81 5.69
CA ASN A 37 17.23 16.07 4.43
C ASN A 37 15.82 15.66 3.99
N VAL A 38 15.62 15.48 2.68
CA VAL A 38 14.35 14.98 2.14
C VAL A 38 14.30 13.45 2.25
N ARG A 39 13.23 12.91 2.87
CA ARG A 39 12.93 11.48 2.89
C ARG A 39 11.99 11.14 1.73
N LYS A 40 12.49 10.42 0.72
CA LYS A 40 11.70 9.92 -0.42
C LYS A 40 11.50 8.41 -0.31
N ALA A 41 10.32 7.94 -0.70
CA ALA A 41 9.99 6.53 -0.80
C ALA A 41 9.01 6.30 -1.96
N TYR A 42 9.01 5.10 -2.52
CA TYR A 42 7.98 4.60 -3.41
C TYR A 42 7.12 3.61 -2.64
N ILE A 43 5.80 3.67 -2.85
CA ILE A 43 4.85 2.71 -2.28
C ILE A 43 4.31 1.87 -3.43
N VAL A 44 4.46 0.56 -3.33
CA VAL A 44 3.89 -0.42 -4.24
C VAL A 44 2.90 -1.27 -3.46
N GLN A 45 1.69 -1.42 -3.99
CA GLN A 45 0.66 -2.28 -3.40
C GLN A 45 0.49 -3.50 -4.30
N TYR A 46 0.73 -4.67 -3.72
CA TYR A 46 0.48 -5.94 -4.38
C TYR A 46 -0.94 -6.41 -4.08
N ALA A 47 -1.63 -6.89 -5.10
CA ALA A 47 -2.94 -7.52 -5.00
C ALA A 47 -2.87 -8.90 -5.65
N ARG A 48 -3.77 -9.81 -5.25
CA ARG A 48 -3.92 -11.09 -5.95
C ARG A 48 -4.50 -10.86 -7.34
N HIS A 49 -4.19 -11.75 -8.28
CA HIS A 49 -4.67 -11.68 -9.67
C HIS A 49 -6.20 -11.70 -9.80
N ASP A 50 -6.91 -12.24 -8.80
CA ASP A 50 -8.38 -12.31 -8.74
C ASP A 50 -8.98 -11.21 -7.84
N ALA A 51 -8.20 -10.19 -7.47
CA ALA A 51 -8.71 -9.05 -6.73
C ALA A 51 -9.73 -8.28 -7.56
N ILE A 52 -10.71 -7.69 -6.87
CA ILE A 52 -11.74 -6.83 -7.45
C ILE A 52 -11.47 -5.39 -7.00
N VAL A 53 -11.37 -4.48 -7.96
CA VAL A 53 -11.33 -3.04 -7.73
C VAL A 53 -12.75 -2.58 -7.49
N LEU A 54 -12.96 -1.87 -6.39
CA LEU A 54 -14.21 -1.21 -6.08
C LEU A 54 -14.15 0.24 -6.55
N GLU A 55 -15.20 0.67 -7.26
CA GLU A 55 -15.28 2.01 -7.83
C GLU A 55 -16.09 2.95 -6.95
N GLY A 56 -15.75 4.24 -7.02
CA GLY A 56 -16.35 5.29 -6.22
C GLY A 56 -15.46 5.73 -5.06
N ASN A 57 -16.00 6.62 -4.25
CA ASN A 57 -15.32 7.13 -3.06
C ASN A 57 -15.70 6.27 -1.85
N ALA A 58 -14.70 5.69 -1.20
CA ALA A 58 -14.89 4.83 -0.03
C ALA A 58 -15.57 5.55 1.16
N ALA A 59 -15.54 6.89 1.21
CA ALA A 59 -16.23 7.67 2.24
C ALA A 59 -17.74 7.80 1.99
N ASP A 60 -18.21 7.59 0.75
CA ASP A 60 -19.59 7.85 0.33
C ASP A 60 -20.50 6.60 0.47
N GLY A 61 -19.96 5.49 1.01
CA GLY A 61 -20.71 4.28 1.31
C GLY A 61 -20.45 3.14 0.32
N ALA A 62 -21.53 2.55 -0.19
CA ALA A 62 -21.43 1.40 -1.09
C ALA A 62 -20.73 1.77 -2.41
N PRO A 63 -19.94 0.85 -3.00
CA PRO A 63 -19.27 1.11 -4.27
C PRO A 63 -20.29 1.35 -5.39
N THR A 64 -19.94 2.22 -6.33
CA THR A 64 -20.78 2.53 -7.50
C THR A 64 -20.63 1.53 -8.63
N GLY A 65 -19.62 0.67 -8.54
CA GLY A 65 -19.24 -0.32 -9.55
C GLY A 65 -18.05 -1.14 -9.09
N SER A 66 -17.64 -2.08 -9.94
CA SER A 66 -16.45 -2.89 -9.69
C SER A 66 -15.92 -3.50 -10.98
N HIS A 67 -14.62 -3.74 -11.04
CA HIS A 67 -13.97 -4.48 -12.11
C HIS A 67 -12.84 -5.36 -11.58
N THR A 68 -12.38 -6.32 -12.39
CA THR A 68 -11.24 -7.18 -12.03
C THR A 68 -9.93 -6.40 -12.05
N ILE A 69 -9.00 -6.69 -11.16
CA ILE A 69 -7.68 -6.02 -11.14
C ILE A 69 -6.93 -6.11 -12.49
N ALA A 70 -7.19 -7.15 -13.28
CA ALA A 70 -6.64 -7.33 -14.62
C ALA A 70 -7.04 -6.24 -15.63
N SER A 71 -8.12 -5.50 -15.38
CA SER A 71 -8.58 -4.41 -16.24
C SER A 71 -8.33 -3.02 -15.64
N GLU A 72 -7.63 -2.92 -14.50
CA GLU A 72 -7.30 -1.64 -13.87
C GLU A 72 -6.15 -0.97 -14.65
N PRO A 73 -6.38 0.18 -15.30
CA PRO A 73 -5.38 0.82 -16.16
C PRO A 73 -4.14 1.33 -15.42
N ARG A 74 -4.22 1.48 -14.09
CA ARG A 74 -3.08 1.87 -13.23
C ARG A 74 -2.32 0.67 -12.66
N GLY A 75 -2.82 -0.54 -12.88
CA GLY A 75 -2.16 -1.77 -12.45
C GLY A 75 -0.85 -1.97 -13.23
N ILE A 76 0.21 -2.31 -12.51
CA ILE A 76 1.46 -2.76 -13.12
C ILE A 76 1.47 -4.28 -12.97
N ALA A 77 1.53 -5.00 -14.09
CA ALA A 77 1.55 -6.45 -14.06
C ALA A 77 2.82 -6.97 -13.39
N VAL A 78 2.68 -8.00 -12.56
CA VAL A 78 3.79 -8.60 -11.83
C VAL A 78 4.33 -9.74 -12.66
N LEU A 79 5.65 -9.80 -12.84
CA LEU A 79 6.29 -10.94 -13.49
C LEU A 79 6.52 -12.05 -12.46
N GLU A 80 5.98 -13.23 -12.71
CA GLU A 80 6.33 -14.46 -11.99
C GLU A 80 7.09 -15.37 -12.94
N SER A 81 8.31 -15.78 -12.58
CA SER A 81 9.15 -16.65 -13.42
C SER A 81 9.35 -16.16 -14.87
N SER A 82 9.40 -14.83 -15.06
CA SER A 82 9.48 -14.16 -16.37
C SER A 82 8.21 -14.20 -17.24
N GLU A 83 7.08 -14.67 -16.68
CA GLU A 83 5.77 -14.58 -17.30
C GLU A 83 4.92 -13.49 -16.62
N ILE A 84 4.02 -12.86 -17.36
CA ILE A 84 3.11 -11.85 -16.83
C ILE A 84 1.96 -12.56 -16.10
N CYS A 85 1.82 -12.30 -14.80
CA CYS A 85 0.67 -12.70 -13.99
C CYS A 85 -0.44 -11.66 -13.99
#